data_AF-A0A4S4L6A4-F1
#
_entry.id   AF-A0A4S4L6A4-F1
#
_cell.length_a   1.000
_cell.length_b   1.000
_cell.length_c   1.000
_cell.angle_alpha   90.00
_cell.angle_beta   90.00
_cell.angle_gamma   90.00
#
_symmetry.space_group_name_H-M   'P 1'
#
loop_
_entity.id
_entity.type
_entity.pdbx_description
1 polymer ?
#
loop_
_entity_poly.entity_id
_entity_poly.type
_entity_poly.pdbx_seq_one_letter_code
_entity_poly.pdbx_strand_id
1 'polypeptide(L)'
;FFADEVEDDLIRRAGKVVVDSKEACRVEAGELIKANIGIEGMVEIGEAIEQDGKDIPEVLRRIRAAGDVTIFKSVGIGPQDTAIAAAVLEKGILMGLGKYISTYD
;
A
#
# COMPACT_ATOMS: atom_id res chain seq x y z
N PHE A 1 -3.81 -19.01 -10.50
CA PHE A 1 -5.02 -18.61 -9.78
C PHE A 1 -4.61 -17.45 -8.90
N PHE A 2 -4.93 -16.23 -9.30
CA PHE A 2 -4.89 -15.11 -8.38
C PHE A 2 -6.25 -15.04 -7.68
N ALA A 3 -6.28 -14.65 -6.42
CA ALA A 3 -7.53 -14.32 -5.77
C ALA A 3 -7.99 -12.96 -6.31
N ASP A 4 -9.24 -12.89 -6.77
CA ASP A 4 -9.88 -11.65 -7.22
C ASP A 4 -11.01 -11.35 -6.24
N GLU A 5 -10.98 -10.17 -5.60
CA GLU A 5 -12.01 -9.78 -4.64
C GLU A 5 -12.99 -8.74 -5.20
N VAL A 6 -12.61 -8.06 -6.29
CA VAL A 6 -13.32 -6.90 -6.86
C VAL A 6 -13.48 -7.06 -8.37
N GLU A 7 -14.61 -6.60 -8.91
CA GLU A 7 -14.92 -6.64 -10.34
C GLU A 7 -14.01 -5.72 -11.18
N ASP A 8 -13.59 -6.22 -12.34
CA ASP A 8 -12.69 -5.52 -13.27
C ASP A 8 -13.22 -4.14 -13.70
N ASP A 9 -14.54 -4.00 -13.91
CA ASP A 9 -15.18 -2.75 -14.32
C ASP A 9 -15.10 -1.68 -13.22
N LEU A 10 -15.20 -2.07 -11.95
CA LEU A 10 -15.01 -1.14 -10.84
C LEU A 10 -13.56 -0.65 -10.78
N ILE A 11 -12.60 -1.52 -11.07
CA ILE A 11 -11.17 -1.15 -11.10
C ILE A 11 -10.89 -0.15 -12.22
N ARG A 12 -11.41 -0.40 -13.43
CA ARG A 12 -11.23 0.49 -14.59
C ARG A 12 -11.82 1.88 -14.36
N ARG A 13 -12.93 1.96 -13.62
CA ARG A 13 -13.59 3.22 -13.25
C ARG A 13 -12.74 4.15 -12.39
N ALA A 14 -11.72 3.62 -11.69
CA ALA A 14 -10.82 4.45 -10.89
C ALA A 14 -9.92 5.36 -11.74
N GLY A 15 -9.60 4.95 -12.98
CA GLY A 15 -8.65 5.62 -13.87
C GLY A 15 -7.19 5.55 -13.38
N LYS A 16 -6.95 5.77 -12.09
CA LYS A 16 -5.70 5.52 -11.36
C LYS A 16 -6.01 4.74 -10.09
N VAL A 17 -5.25 3.67 -9.84
CA VAL A 17 -5.34 2.88 -8.60
C VAL A 17 -4.18 3.27 -7.69
N VAL A 18 -4.48 3.63 -6.44
CA VAL A 18 -3.43 3.85 -5.44
C VAL A 18 -2.97 2.48 -4.93
N VAL A 19 -1.67 2.26 -4.83
CA VAL A 19 -1.08 0.98 -4.39
C VAL A 19 -0.06 1.15 -3.28
N ASP A 20 0.22 0.09 -2.55
CA ASP A 20 1.38 0.05 -1.64
C ASP A 20 2.71 0.00 -2.41
N SER A 21 2.81 -0.91 -3.38
CA SER A 21 3.93 -1.06 -4.29
C SER A 21 3.45 -1.39 -5.69
N LYS A 22 3.89 -0.61 -6.67
CA LYS A 22 3.62 -0.85 -8.09
C LYS A 22 4.17 -2.19 -8.56
N GLU A 23 5.39 -2.50 -8.13
CA GLU A 23 6.11 -3.71 -8.53
C GLU A 23 5.43 -4.96 -7.96
N ALA A 24 5.11 -4.96 -6.66
CA ALA A 24 4.45 -6.10 -6.02
C ALA A 24 3.03 -6.30 -6.58
N CYS A 25 2.23 -5.22 -6.69
CA CYS A 25 0.88 -5.29 -7.25
C CYS A 25 0.86 -5.79 -8.70
N ARG A 26 1.89 -5.50 -9.51
CA ARG A 26 2.00 -6.01 -10.88
C ARG A 26 2.07 -7.53 -10.94
N VAL A 27 2.60 -8.18 -9.90
CA VAL A 27 2.82 -9.62 -9.85
C VAL A 27 1.72 -10.32 -9.06
N GLU A 28 1.23 -9.70 -7.99
CA GLU A 28 0.42 -10.36 -6.96
C GLU A 28 -1.06 -9.93 -6.98
N ALA A 29 -1.37 -8.72 -7.47
CA ALA A 29 -2.73 -8.21 -7.48
C ALA A 29 -3.50 -8.74 -8.71
N GLY A 30 -4.07 -9.95 -8.56
CA GLY A 30 -4.85 -10.64 -9.60
C GLY A 30 -5.88 -9.77 -10.31
N GLU A 31 -6.68 -9.07 -9.53
CA GLU A 31 -7.73 -8.18 -10.01
C GLU A 31 -7.18 -7.01 -10.86
N LEU A 32 -6.00 -6.47 -10.55
CA LEU A 32 -5.36 -5.43 -11.34
C LEU A 32 -4.77 -6.00 -12.64
N ILE A 33 -4.16 -7.19 -12.55
CA ILE A 33 -3.63 -7.91 -13.71
C ILE A 33 -4.75 -8.22 -14.70
N LYS A 34 -5.87 -8.74 -14.21
CA LYS A 34 -7.05 -9.11 -14.99
C LYS A 34 -7.78 -7.90 -15.56
N ALA A 35 -7.88 -6.82 -14.79
CA ALA A 35 -8.34 -5.52 -15.28
C ALA A 35 -7.33 -4.83 -16.23
N ASN A 36 -6.19 -5.47 -16.54
CA ASN A 36 -5.14 -4.96 -17.43
C ASN A 36 -4.64 -3.57 -17.01
N ILE A 37 -4.49 -3.34 -15.70
CA ILE A 37 -3.93 -2.12 -15.14
C ILE A 37 -2.40 -2.25 -15.18
N GLY A 38 -1.75 -1.44 -16.02
CA GLY A 38 -0.30 -1.34 -16.07
C GLY A 38 0.26 -0.45 -14.96
N ILE A 39 1.60 -0.37 -14.86
CA ILE A 39 2.31 0.50 -13.91
C ILE A 39 1.87 1.96 -14.04
N GLU A 40 1.62 2.42 -15.28
CA GLU A 40 1.11 3.76 -15.55
C GLU A 40 -0.30 4.00 -14.99
N GLY A 41 -1.10 2.94 -14.78
CA GLY A 41 -2.41 3.02 -14.15
C GLY A 41 -2.35 3.05 -12.62
N MET A 42 -1.16 2.95 -12.03
CA MET A 42 -0.95 2.86 -10.60
C MET A 42 -0.24 4.11 -10.06
N VAL A 43 -0.47 4.42 -8.78
CA VAL A 43 0.24 5.46 -8.02
C VAL A 43 0.58 4.89 -6.65
N GLU A 44 1.85 4.87 -6.25
CA GLU A 44 2.21 4.43 -4.91
C GLU A 44 1.74 5.46 -3.89
N ILE A 45 1.24 4.99 -2.74
CA ILE A 45 0.70 5.87 -1.70
C ILE A 45 1.75 6.88 -1.19
N GLY A 46 3.03 6.49 -1.19
CA GLY A 46 4.15 7.39 -0.86
C GLY A 46 4.40 8.50 -1.87
N GLU A 47 3.80 8.45 -3.08
CA GLU A 47 3.80 9.56 -4.03
C GLU A 47 2.74 10.62 -3.68
N ALA A 48 1.74 10.26 -2.88
CA ALA A 48 0.60 11.11 -2.53
C ALA A 48 0.68 11.72 -1.13
N ILE A 49 1.61 11.25 -0.29
CA ILE A 49 1.77 11.63 1.12
C ILE A 49 3.25 11.88 1.42
N GLU A 50 3.57 12.98 2.09
CA GLU A 50 4.91 13.32 2.57
C GLU A 50 5.35 12.42 3.75
N GLN A 51 6.65 12.40 4.06
CA GLN A 51 7.18 11.57 5.14
C GLN A 51 6.60 11.90 6.52
N ASP A 52 6.09 13.11 6.73
CA ASP A 52 5.43 13.54 7.97
C ASP A 52 3.93 13.23 8.00
N GLY A 53 3.41 12.52 6.99
CA GLY A 53 2.02 12.12 6.87
C GLY A 53 1.11 13.19 6.25
N LYS A 54 1.65 14.31 5.76
CA LYS A 54 0.84 15.33 5.07
C LYS A 54 0.53 14.94 3.64
N ASP A 55 -0.70 15.17 3.24
CA ASP A 55 -1.16 15.01 1.87
C ASP A 55 -0.36 15.91 0.89
N ILE A 56 -0.09 15.40 -0.30
CA ILE A 56 0.39 16.17 -1.45
C ILE A 56 -0.82 16.50 -2.33
N PRO A 57 -1.43 17.70 -2.22
CA PRO A 57 -2.76 17.95 -2.77
C PRO A 57 -2.83 17.85 -4.29
N GLU A 58 -1.75 18.16 -5.00
CA GLU A 58 -1.67 18.04 -6.46
C GLU A 58 -1.82 16.58 -6.91
N VAL A 59 -1.13 15.65 -6.24
CA VAL A 59 -1.17 14.23 -6.58
C VAL A 59 -2.55 13.67 -6.27
N LEU A 60 -3.12 14.02 -5.11
CA LEU A 60 -4.49 13.62 -4.74
C LEU A 60 -5.55 14.16 -5.72
N ARG A 61 -5.40 15.41 -6.18
CA ARG A 61 -6.28 15.97 -7.22
C ARG A 61 -6.18 15.18 -8.52
N ARG A 62 -4.97 14.80 -8.94
CA ARG A 62 -4.76 14.00 -10.16
C ARG A 62 -5.36 12.59 -10.04
N ILE A 63 -5.22 11.94 -8.88
CA ILE A 63 -5.85 10.63 -8.60
C ILE A 63 -7.37 10.75 -8.69
N ARG A 64 -7.97 11.71 -7.96
CA ARG A 64 -9.43 11.90 -7.92
C ARG A 64 -10.03 12.35 -9.26
N ALA A 65 -9.26 13.05 -10.09
CA ALA A 65 -9.71 13.47 -11.41
C ALA A 65 -9.59 12.37 -12.48
N ALA A 66 -8.90 11.26 -12.19
CA ALA A 66 -8.66 10.20 -13.16
C ALA A 66 -9.90 9.31 -13.40
N GLY A 67 -10.82 9.24 -12.44
CA GLY A 67 -12.00 8.39 -12.48
C GLY A 67 -13.07 8.82 -11.50
N ASP A 68 -14.18 8.09 -11.44
CA ASP A 68 -15.34 8.42 -10.59
C ASP A 68 -15.32 7.68 -9.23
N VAL A 69 -14.37 6.76 -9.05
CA VAL A 69 -14.11 6.05 -7.80
C VAL A 69 -12.63 6.15 -7.43
N THR A 70 -12.31 6.09 -6.14
CA THR A 70 -10.92 6.02 -5.66
C THR A 70 -10.70 4.64 -5.06
N ILE A 71 -9.67 3.94 -5.53
CA ILE A 71 -9.31 2.60 -5.05
C ILE A 71 -7.90 2.64 -4.48
N PHE A 72 -7.73 2.02 -3.32
CA PHE A 72 -6.44 1.64 -2.78
C PHE A 72 -6.33 0.12 -2.77
N LYS A 73 -5.26 -0.43 -3.37
CA LYS A 73 -4.95 -1.86 -3.34
C LYS A 73 -3.62 -2.10 -2.66
N SER A 74 -3.60 -3.03 -1.72
CA SER A 74 -2.38 -3.52 -1.09
C SER A 74 -2.26 -5.02 -1.29
N VAL A 75 -1.04 -5.49 -1.52
CA VAL A 75 -0.67 -6.91 -1.49
C VAL A 75 0.17 -7.25 -0.26
N GLY A 76 0.64 -6.22 0.46
CA GLY A 76 1.51 -6.35 1.62
C GLY A 76 2.96 -6.43 1.18
N ILE A 77 3.82 -5.60 1.75
CA ILE A 77 5.27 -5.64 1.50
C ILE A 77 6.02 -5.77 2.82
N GLY A 78 7.09 -6.57 2.83
CA GLY A 78 7.88 -6.83 4.05
C GLY A 78 8.35 -5.59 4.82
N PRO A 79 8.68 -4.45 4.19
CA PRO A 79 8.99 -3.22 4.91
C PRO A 79 7.86 -2.71 5.82
N GLN A 80 6.60 -2.98 5.52
CA GLN A 80 5.48 -2.60 6.38
C GLN A 80 5.54 -3.36 7.71
N ASP A 81 5.82 -4.66 7.66
CA ASP A 81 5.94 -5.52 8.85
C ASP A 81 7.16 -5.13 9.70
N THR A 82 8.30 -4.86 9.07
CA THR A 82 9.52 -4.49 9.82
C THR A 82 9.39 -3.11 10.45
N ALA A 83 8.76 -2.15 9.76
CA ALA A 83 8.50 -0.82 10.29
C ALA A 83 7.59 -0.87 11.53
N ILE A 84 6.47 -1.60 11.46
CA ILE A 84 5.57 -1.71 12.61
C ILE A 84 6.20 -2.51 13.75
N ALA A 85 6.98 -3.56 13.44
CA ALA A 85 7.70 -4.33 14.46
C ALA A 85 8.70 -3.46 15.24
N ALA A 86 9.45 -2.60 14.55
CA ALA A 86 10.37 -1.65 15.19
C ALA A 86 9.62 -0.65 16.09
N ALA A 87 8.52 -0.06 15.60
CA ALA A 87 7.72 0.90 16.37
C ALA A 87 7.09 0.25 17.62
N VAL A 88 6.57 -0.97 17.49
CA VAL A 88 6.00 -1.73 18.60
C VAL A 88 7.08 -2.13 19.61
N LEU A 89 8.26 -2.53 19.15
CA LEU A 89 9.40 -2.87 20.02
C LEU A 89 9.84 -1.64 20.84
N GLU A 90 10.03 -0.49 20.19
CA GLU A 90 10.39 0.75 20.87
C GLU A 90 9.35 1.11 21.93
N LYS A 91 8.05 1.04 21.58
CA LYS A 91 6.97 1.31 22.52
C LYS A 91 6.96 0.33 23.69
N GLY A 92 7.22 -0.95 23.43
CA GLY A 92 7.32 -1.99 24.44
C GLY A 92 8.43 -1.71 25.44
N ILE A 93 9.63 -1.35 24.96
CA ILE A 93 10.77 -0.96 25.81
C ILE A 93 10.41 0.22 26.70
N LEU A 94 9.81 1.28 26.14
CA LEU A 94 9.41 2.47 26.91
C LEU A 94 8.34 2.18 27.96
N MET A 95 7.52 1.16 27.76
CA MET A 95 6.47 0.74 28.69
C MET A 95 6.94 -0.34 29.68
N GLY A 96 8.20 -0.79 29.60
CA GLY A 96 8.69 -1.92 30.41
C GLY A 96 7.99 -3.24 30.09
N LEU A 97 7.49 -3.41 28.86
CA LEU A 97 6.80 -4.60 28.39
C LEU A 97 7.76 -5.55 27.67
N GLY A 98 7.45 -6.84 27.74
CA GLY A 98 8.21 -7.91 27.09
C GLY A 98 9.23 -8.58 28.01
N LYS A 99 10.13 -9.36 27.42
CA LYS A 99 11.16 -10.11 28.14
C LYS A 99 12.47 -10.01 27.37
N TYR A 100 13.50 -9.52 28.03
CA TYR A 100 14.85 -9.57 27.48
C TYR A 100 15.36 -11.01 27.49
N ILE A 101 15.82 -11.50 26.34
CA ILE A 101 16.43 -12.82 26.21
C ILE A 101 17.93 -12.61 26.04
N SER A 102 18.69 -12.86 27.12
CA SER A 102 20.13 -12.61 27.18
C SER A 102 21.00 -13.68 26.50
N THR A 103 20.38 -14.72 25.93
CA THR A 103 21.06 -15.90 25.38
C THR A 103 20.78 -16.08 23.89
N TYR A 104 20.48 -15.00 23.18
CA TYR A 104 20.41 -15.01 21.73
C TYR A 104 21.81 -14.64 21.21
N ASP A 105 22.59 -15.67 20.84
CA ASP A 105 23.76 -15.53 19.98
C ASP A 105 23.30 -15.43 18.52
#